data_AF-A0A7L0LMI1-F1
#
_entry.id   AF-A0A7L0LMI1-F1
#
_cell.length_a   1.000
_cell.length_b   1.000
_cell.length_c   1.000
_cell.angle_alpha   90.00
_cell.angle_beta   90.00
_cell.angle_gamma   90.00
#
_symmetry.space_group_name_H-M   'P 1'
#
loop_
_entity.id
_entity.type
_entity.pdbx_description
1 polymer ?
#
loop_
_entity_poly.entity_id
_entity_poly.type
_entity_poly.pdbx_seq_one_letter_code
_entity_poly.pdbx_strand_id
1 'polypeptide(L)'
;SAGPKGDNIYEWRSTILGPPGSVYEGGVFFLDITFSPDYPFKPPKVTFRTRIYHCNINSQGVICLDILKDNWSPALTISKVLLSICSLLTDCNPADPLVGSIATQYMTNRAEHDRMARQWTKRYAT
;
A
#
# COMPACT_ATOMS: atom_id res chain seq x y z
N SER A 1 3.68 2.75 -11.97
CA SER A 1 2.88 3.52 -12.95
C SER A 1 1.41 3.46 -12.54
N ALA A 2 0.57 4.41 -12.97
CA ALA A 2 -0.88 4.37 -12.70
C ALA A 2 -1.67 5.03 -13.83
N GLY A 3 -2.91 4.57 -14.05
CA GLY A 3 -3.82 5.16 -15.04
C GLY A 3 -5.19 4.47 -15.06
N PRO A 4 -6.15 4.99 -15.86
CA PRO A 4 -7.48 4.40 -16.01
C PRO A 4 -7.43 2.92 -16.41
N LYS A 5 -8.35 2.11 -15.88
CA LYS A 5 -8.52 0.70 -16.27
C LYS A 5 -9.12 0.54 -17.66
N GLY A 6 -9.84 1.56 -18.13
CA GLY A 6 -10.57 1.62 -19.39
C GLY A 6 -11.21 3.00 -19.52
N ASP A 7 -12.43 3.06 -20.06
CA ASP A 7 -13.11 4.34 -20.35
C ASP A 7 -13.57 5.09 -19.10
N ASN A 8 -13.76 4.38 -17.98
CA ASN A 8 -14.12 5.02 -16.71
C ASN A 8 -12.90 5.72 -16.08
N ILE A 9 -12.83 7.04 -16.25
CA ILE A 9 -11.76 7.88 -15.70
C ILE A 9 -11.70 7.90 -14.16
N TYR A 10 -12.73 7.43 -13.46
CA TYR A 10 -12.78 7.34 -12.01
C TYR A 10 -12.22 6.01 -11.46
N GLU A 11 -11.87 5.06 -12.33
CA GLU A 11 -11.33 3.76 -11.93
C GLU A 11 -9.96 3.52 -12.54
N TRP A 12 -8.95 3.52 -11.68
CA TRP A 12 -7.55 3.41 -12.08
C TRP A 12 -6.92 2.13 -11.53
N ARG A 13 -5.90 1.65 -12.23
CA ARG A 13 -4.97 0.63 -11.75
C ARG A 13 -3.59 1.23 -11.60
N SER A 14 -2.90 0.86 -10.54
CA SER A 14 -1.51 1.20 -10.30
C SER A 14 -0.67 -0.06 -10.17
N THR A 15 0.59 0.05 -10.56
CA THR A 15 1.64 -0.94 -10.35
C THR A 15 2.76 -0.28 -9.57
N ILE A 16 3.07 -0.86 -8.41
CA ILE A 16 4.22 -0.51 -7.57
C ILE A 16 5.21 -1.67 -7.61
N LEU A 17 6.46 -1.37 -7.96
CA LEU A 17 7.56 -2.30 -7.76
C LEU A 17 7.99 -2.21 -6.30
N GLY A 18 8.26 -3.36 -5.69
CA GLY A 18 8.78 -3.39 -4.32
C GLY A 18 10.07 -2.57 -4.22
N PRO A 19 10.19 -1.66 -3.24
CA PRO A 19 11.36 -0.79 -3.12
C PRO A 19 12.66 -1.60 -3.02
N PRO A 20 13.73 -1.20 -3.72
CA PRO A 20 15.06 -1.83 -3.57
C PRO A 20 15.54 -1.78 -2.12
N GLY A 21 16.15 -2.86 -1.64
CA GLY A 21 16.61 -3.02 -0.26
C GLY A 21 15.50 -3.36 0.75
N SER A 22 14.22 -3.35 0.34
CA SER A 22 13.10 -3.74 1.20
C SER A 22 12.84 -5.25 1.15
N VAL A 23 12.03 -5.75 2.09
CA VAL A 23 11.52 -7.14 2.07
C VAL A 23 10.57 -7.42 0.89
N TYR A 24 10.18 -6.37 0.15
CA TYR A 24 9.31 -6.44 -1.01
C TYR A 24 10.06 -6.37 -2.34
N GLU A 25 11.39 -6.17 -2.32
CA GLU A 25 12.22 -6.07 -3.52
C GLU A 25 11.97 -7.24 -4.49
N GLY A 26 11.89 -6.93 -5.78
CA GLY A 26 11.59 -7.88 -6.85
C GLY A 26 10.10 -8.20 -7.01
N GLY A 27 9.23 -7.79 -6.07
CA GLY A 27 7.78 -7.94 -6.18
C GLY A 27 7.12 -6.88 -7.06
N VAL A 28 6.02 -7.26 -7.71
CA VAL A 28 5.12 -6.43 -8.51
C VAL A 28 3.75 -6.41 -7.83
N PHE A 29 3.38 -5.26 -7.31
CA PHE A 29 2.14 -5.08 -6.56
C PHE A 29 1.13 -4.28 -7.38
N PHE A 30 -0.06 -4.85 -7.57
CA PHE A 30 -1.18 -4.18 -8.21
C PHE A 30 -2.08 -3.53 -7.17
N LEU A 31 -2.45 -2.28 -7.42
CA LEU A 31 -3.36 -1.53 -6.59
C LEU A 31 -4.53 -1.03 -7.45
N ASP A 32 -5.71 -1.00 -6.84
CA ASP A 32 -6.89 -0.36 -7.40
C ASP A 32 -7.07 1.01 -6.75
N ILE A 33 -7.34 2.02 -7.59
CA ILE A 33 -7.58 3.41 -7.19
C ILE A 33 -8.97 3.79 -7.70
N THR A 34 -9.82 4.31 -6.82
CA THR A 34 -11.16 4.76 -7.18
C THR A 34 -11.38 6.19 -6.71
N PHE A 35 -11.81 7.05 -7.62
CA PHE A 35 -12.13 8.43 -7.34
C PHE A 35 -13.64 8.54 -7.14
N SER A 36 -14.05 9.25 -6.08
CA SER A 36 -15.45 9.63 -5.92
C SER A 36 -15.76 10.90 -6.73
N PRO A 37 -17.03 11.21 -7.01
CA PRO A 37 -17.43 12.48 -7.63
C PRO A 37 -16.96 13.72 -6.84
N ASP A 38 -16.69 13.57 -5.55
CA ASP A 38 -16.23 14.65 -4.67
C ASP A 38 -14.70 14.85 -4.72
N TYR A 39 -13.96 14.09 -5.53
CA TYR A 39 -12.52 14.33 -5.71
C TYR A 39 -12.28 15.68 -6.40
N PRO A 40 -11.35 16.53 -5.92
CA PRO A 40 -10.29 16.26 -4.93
C PRO A 40 -10.62 16.66 -3.49
N PHE A 41 -11.87 16.98 -3.15
CA PHE A 41 -12.26 17.33 -1.78
C PHE A 41 -12.35 16.12 -0.85
N LYS A 42 -12.57 14.92 -1.41
CA LYS A 42 -12.39 13.63 -0.73
C LYS A 42 -11.19 12.86 -1.30
N PRO A 43 -10.46 12.10 -0.46
CA PRO A 43 -9.35 11.28 -0.94
C PRO A 43 -9.82 10.20 -1.92
N PRO A 44 -8.93 9.73 -2.82
CA PRO A 44 -9.19 8.54 -3.60
C PRO A 44 -9.16 7.32 -2.69
N LYS A 45 -9.99 6.32 -2.97
CA LYS A 45 -9.90 5.01 -2.32
C LYS A 45 -8.79 4.21 -2.99
N VAL A 46 -7.75 3.85 -2.23
CA VAL A 46 -6.63 3.03 -2.72
C VAL A 46 -6.57 1.72 -1.96
N THR A 47 -6.49 0.60 -2.69
CA THR A 47 -6.43 -0.75 -2.10
C THR A 47 -5.44 -1.64 -2.84
N PHE A 48 -4.72 -2.47 -2.08
CA PHE A 48 -3.88 -3.52 -2.65
C PHE A 48 -4.75 -4.65 -3.21
N ARG A 49 -4.50 -5.01 -4.47
CA ARG A 49 -5.07 -6.20 -5.09
C ARG A 49 -4.13 -7.41 -4.92
N THR A 50 -2.83 -7.17 -5.01
CA THR A 50 -1.82 -8.17 -4.70
C THR A 50 -1.74 -8.38 -3.19
N ARG A 51 -1.80 -9.63 -2.73
CA ARG A 51 -1.62 -9.95 -1.30
C ARG A 51 -0.22 -9.54 -0.84
N ILE A 52 -0.13 -8.94 0.33
CA ILE A 52 1.12 -8.47 0.93
C ILE A 52 1.13 -8.76 2.43
N TYR A 53 2.31 -9.04 2.98
CA TYR A 53 2.50 -9.22 4.41
C TYR A 53 3.03 -7.92 5.01
N HIS A 54 2.14 -7.06 5.51
CA HIS A 54 2.47 -5.73 5.99
C HIS A 54 1.54 -5.32 7.13
N CYS A 55 2.04 -4.70 8.21
CA CYS A 55 1.21 -4.39 9.38
C CYS A 55 0.17 -3.29 9.12
N ASN A 56 0.45 -2.33 8.23
CA ASN A 56 -0.50 -1.29 7.82
C ASN A 56 -1.38 -1.67 6.62
N ILE A 57 -1.34 -2.91 6.11
CA ILE A 57 -2.17 -3.35 4.99
C ILE A 57 -2.87 -4.66 5.37
N ASN A 58 -4.20 -4.66 5.41
CA ASN A 58 -4.96 -5.86 5.81
C ASN A 58 -5.20 -6.84 4.65
N SER A 59 -5.86 -7.97 4.93
CA SER A 59 -6.13 -9.02 3.94
C SER A 59 -7.08 -8.61 2.82
N GLN A 60 -7.89 -7.57 3.02
CA GLN A 60 -8.70 -6.94 1.98
C GLN A 60 -7.92 -5.88 1.18
N GLY A 61 -6.64 -5.66 1.49
CA GLY A 61 -5.79 -4.68 0.84
C GLY A 61 -6.04 -3.23 1.26
N VAL A 62 -6.82 -2.99 2.31
CA VAL A 62 -7.02 -1.66 2.87
C VAL A 62 -5.70 -1.18 3.47
N ILE A 63 -5.33 0.07 3.18
CA ILE A 63 -4.09 0.69 3.63
C ILE A 63 -4.40 1.64 4.78
N CYS A 64 -3.69 1.52 5.90
CA CYS A 64 -3.66 2.58 6.91
C CYS A 64 -2.56 3.58 6.55
N LEU A 65 -2.99 4.69 5.96
CA LEU A 65 -2.15 5.83 5.63
C LEU A 65 -2.97 7.09 5.90
N ASP A 66 -2.42 7.99 6.69
CA ASP A 66 -3.10 9.19 7.21
C ASP A 66 -3.59 10.13 6.09
N ILE A 67 -2.80 10.29 5.02
CA ILE A 67 -3.20 11.09 3.86
C ILE A 67 -4.37 10.50 3.06
N LEU A 68 -4.75 9.24 3.29
CA LEU A 68 -5.96 8.63 2.72
C LEU A 68 -7.18 8.76 3.65
N LYS A 69 -7.01 9.44 4.80
CA LYS A 69 -8.02 9.64 5.83
C LYS A 69 -8.06 11.13 6.22
N ASP A 70 -7.66 11.44 7.46
CA ASP A 70 -7.86 12.74 8.10
C ASP A 70 -6.86 13.81 7.60
N ASN A 71 -5.71 13.40 7.07
CA ASN A 71 -4.68 14.31 6.55
C ASN A 71 -4.75 14.49 5.03
N TRP A 72 -5.86 14.11 4.39
CA TRP A 72 -6.07 14.40 2.97
C TRP A 72 -6.18 15.90 2.73
N SER A 73 -5.51 16.38 1.68
CA SER A 73 -5.64 17.75 1.19
C SER A 73 -5.88 17.71 -0.33
N PRO A 74 -6.77 18.57 -0.88
CA PRO A 74 -6.97 18.69 -2.33
C PRO A 74 -5.70 19.05 -3.12
N ALA A 75 -4.63 19.51 -2.44
CA ALA A 75 -3.32 19.77 -3.04
C ALA A 75 -2.43 18.51 -3.17
N LEU A 76 -2.87 17.38 -2.64
CA LEU A 76 -2.22 16.08 -2.86
C LEU A 76 -2.62 15.52 -4.22
N THR A 77 -1.65 14.85 -4.86
CA THR A 77 -1.84 14.22 -6.16
C THR A 77 -1.69 12.71 -6.01
N ILE A 78 -2.19 11.96 -6.99
CA ILE A 78 -1.98 10.50 -7.04
C ILE A 78 -0.51 10.12 -7.03
N SER A 79 0.35 10.91 -7.69
CA SER A 79 1.79 10.69 -7.62
C SER A 79 2.32 10.80 -6.20
N LYS A 80 1.89 11.81 -5.42
CA LYS A 80 2.27 11.95 -4.00
C LYS A 80 1.73 10.79 -3.15
N VAL A 81 0.48 10.38 -3.37
CA VAL A 81 -0.12 9.22 -2.68
C VAL A 81 0.70 7.94 -2.93
N LEU A 82 1.04 7.67 -4.19
CA LEU A 82 1.84 6.49 -4.55
C LEU A 82 3.25 6.55 -3.98
N LEU A 83 3.88 7.72 -3.94
CA LEU A 83 5.18 7.91 -3.29
C LEU A 83 5.10 7.63 -1.78
N SER A 84 4.06 8.11 -1.10
CA SER A 84 3.84 7.80 0.32
C SER A 84 3.60 6.31 0.57
N ILE A 85 2.88 5.62 -0.33
CA ILE A 85 2.73 4.15 -0.24
C ILE A 85 4.08 3.45 -0.43
N CYS A 86 4.90 3.86 -1.40
CA CYS A 86 6.26 3.32 -1.56
C CYS A 86 7.11 3.56 -0.30
N SER A 87 7.03 4.74 0.31
CA SER A 87 7.72 5.03 1.57
C SER A 87 7.23 4.13 2.71
N LEU A 88 5.93 3.88 2.79
CA LEU A 88 5.35 2.99 3.80
C LEU A 88 5.83 1.54 3.64
N LEU A 89 6.05 1.08 2.40
CA LEU A 89 6.62 -0.25 2.13
C LEU A 89 8.09 -0.36 2.57
N THR A 90 8.84 0.74 2.55
CA THR A 90 10.21 0.76 3.10
C THR A 90 10.18 0.82 4.62
N ASP A 91 9.36 1.71 5.17
CA ASP A 91 9.26 2.03 6.60
C ASP A 91 7.81 1.91 7.08
N CYS A 92 7.44 0.73 7.57
CA CYS A 92 6.10 0.50 8.09
C CYS A 92 5.88 1.25 9.42
N ASN A 93 4.62 1.54 9.76
CA ASN A 93 4.25 2.17 11.04
C ASN A 93 3.62 1.13 12.00
N PRO A 94 4.40 0.47 12.88
CA PRO A 94 3.86 -0.52 13.82
C PRO A 94 3.03 0.09 14.96
N ALA A 95 3.03 1.41 15.15
CA ALA A 95 2.24 2.09 16.19
C ALA A 95 0.76 2.28 15.79
N ASP A 96 0.45 2.26 14.49
CA ASP A 96 -0.92 2.32 13.96
C ASP A 96 -1.20 1.18 12.95
N PRO A 97 -1.23 -0.08 13.41
CA PRO A 97 -1.37 -1.23 12.52
C PRO A 97 -2.83 -1.58 12.23
N LEU A 98 -3.09 -2.07 11.02
CA LEU A 98 -4.34 -2.79 10.71
C LEU A 98 -4.25 -4.27 11.08
N VAL A 99 -3.03 -4.83 11.08
CA VAL A 99 -2.78 -6.24 11.42
C VAL A 99 -1.83 -6.29 12.61
N GLY A 100 -2.43 -6.31 13.81
CA GLY A 100 -1.68 -6.26 15.07
C GLY A 100 -0.65 -7.37 15.23
N SER A 101 -0.95 -8.60 14.77
CA SER A 101 -0.01 -9.72 14.83
C SER A 101 1.26 -9.49 14.02
N ILE A 102 1.15 -8.87 12.82
CA ILE A 102 2.30 -8.53 11.99
C ILE A 102 3.11 -7.41 12.65
N ALA A 103 2.44 -6.41 13.24
CA ALA A 103 3.13 -5.35 13.98
C ALA A 103 3.89 -5.87 15.21
N THR A 104 3.27 -6.74 16.02
CA THR A 104 3.94 -7.38 17.16
C THR A 104 5.13 -8.20 16.70
N GLN A 105 5.00 -8.97 15.60
CA GLN A 105 6.12 -9.74 15.06
C GLN A 105 7.23 -8.83 14.53
N TYR A 106 6.91 -7.72 13.86
CA TYR A 106 7.88 -6.72 13.41
C TYR A 106 8.71 -6.17 14.59
N MET A 107 8.06 -5.87 15.71
CA MET A 107 8.70 -5.29 16.91
C MET A 107 9.47 -6.30 17.74
N THR A 108 9.00 -7.56 17.83
CA THR A 108 9.56 -8.57 18.74
C THR A 108 10.44 -9.61 18.05
N ASN A 109 10.25 -9.84 16.75
CA ASN A 109 11.01 -10.80 15.96
C ASN A 109 11.11 -10.35 14.49
N ARG A 110 11.90 -9.29 14.28
CA ARG A 110 12.12 -8.69 12.96
C ARG A 110 12.65 -9.68 11.92
N ALA A 111 13.50 -10.63 12.33
CA ALA A 111 14.06 -11.63 11.42
C ALA A 111 12.97 -12.53 10.81
N GLU A 112 12.05 -13.03 11.64
CA GLU A 112 10.93 -13.86 11.16
C GLU A 112 9.92 -13.05 10.36
N HIS A 113 9.61 -11.82 10.80
CA HIS A 113 8.80 -10.89 10.01
C HIS A 113 9.34 -10.74 8.59
N ASP A 114 10.64 -10.42 8.46
CA ASP A 114 11.24 -10.17 7.16
C ASP A 114 11.34 -11.44 6.31
N ARG A 115 11.54 -12.61 6.94
CA ARG A 115 11.48 -13.91 6.27
C ARG A 115 10.09 -14.16 5.68
N MET A 116 9.03 -13.90 6.45
CA MET A 116 7.64 -14.06 6.03
C MET A 116 7.26 -13.06 4.93
N ALA A 117 7.65 -11.80 5.06
CA ALA A 117 7.41 -10.78 4.06
C ALA A 117 8.07 -11.13 2.72
N ARG A 118 9.35 -11.52 2.72
CA ARG A 118 10.03 -12.00 1.49
C ARG A 118 9.38 -13.25 0.91
N GLN A 119 8.94 -14.19 1.75
CA GLN A 119 8.22 -15.38 1.30
C GLN A 119 6.89 -15.02 0.61
N TRP A 120 6.15 -14.06 1.16
CA TRP A 120 4.90 -13.58 0.57
C TRP A 120 5.13 -12.82 -0.72
N THR A 121 6.15 -11.96 -0.79
CA THR A 121 6.58 -11.27 -2.01
C THR A 121 6.81 -12.29 -3.14
N LYS A 122 7.63 -13.32 -2.89
CA LYS A 122 7.92 -14.38 -3.86
C LYS A 122 6.71 -15.25 -4.21
N ARG A 123 5.72 -15.36 -3.33
CA ARG A 123 4.55 -16.23 -3.56
C ARG A 123 3.42 -15.53 -4.30
N TYR A 124 3.23 -14.25 -4.05
CA TYR A 124 2.03 -13.52 -4.48
C TYR A 124 2.31 -12.33 -5.40
N ALA A 125 3.55 -11.84 -5.44
CA ALA A 125 3.92 -10.64 -6.17
C ALA A 125 4.99 -10.89 -7.25
N THR A 126 5.32 -12.15 -7.57
CA THR A 126 6.23 -12.50 -8.68
C THR A 126 5.56 -13.45 -9.64
#